data_AF-A0A7M5UQG0-F1
#
_entry.id   AF-A0A7M5UQG0-F1
#
_cell.length_a   1.000
_cell.length_b   1.000
_cell.length_c   1.000
_cell.angle_alpha   90.00
_cell.angle_beta   90.00
_cell.angle_gamma   90.00
#
_symmetry.space_group_name_H-M   'P 1'
#
loop_
_entity.id
_entity.type
_entity.pdbx_description
1 polymer ?
#
loop_
_entity_poly.entity_id
_entity_poly.type
_entity_poly.pdbx_seq_one_letter_code
_entity_poly.pdbx_strand_id
1 'polypeptide(L)'
;AQILADIHAQLKGKQPEDVILAGLKTHFTSIKREHDAELNDPGKYREDKLKKKYRSRKQRLYNARTKYIKDGLEEELWAGVNPNDMTDEEDGANNSFKRKTPKDRPLELTELIQKLDRRHEESMAKRDKPALK
;
A
#
# COMPACT_ATOMS: atom_id res chain seq x y z
N ALA A 1 -6.61 1.84 11.37
CA ALA A 1 -7.07 1.13 12.58
C ALA A 1 -5.92 0.83 13.54
N GLN A 2 -4.77 0.33 13.08
CA GLN A 2 -3.63 -0.03 13.95
C GLN A 2 -3.07 1.13 14.80
N ILE A 3 -2.90 2.34 14.23
CA ILE A 3 -2.40 3.50 15.00
C ILE A 3 -3.32 3.84 16.17
N LEU A 4 -4.64 3.77 15.98
CA LEU A 4 -5.61 4.04 17.05
C LEU A 4 -5.67 2.92 18.08
N ALA A 5 -5.47 1.66 17.66
CA ALA A 5 -5.38 0.51 18.55
C ALA A 5 -4.09 0.52 19.39
N ASP A 6 -2.96 0.90 18.80
CA ASP A 6 -1.66 1.04 19.47
C ASP A 6 -1.67 2.21 20.44
N ILE A 7 -2.32 3.33 20.06
CA ILE A 7 -2.62 4.42 20.97
C ILE A 7 -3.47 3.87 22.13
N HIS A 8 -4.65 3.30 21.87
CA HIS A 8 -5.54 2.76 22.92
C HIS A 8 -4.85 1.76 23.87
N ALA A 9 -3.96 0.89 23.36
CA ALA A 9 -3.19 -0.04 24.19
C ALA A 9 -2.19 0.69 25.10
N GLN A 10 -1.58 1.78 24.64
CA GLN A 10 -0.73 2.67 25.44
C GLN A 10 -1.52 3.61 26.37
N LEU A 11 -2.85 3.70 26.19
CA LEU A 11 -3.76 4.58 26.95
C LEU A 11 -4.41 3.96 28.17
N LYS A 12 -4.23 2.67 28.44
CA LYS A 12 -4.73 2.07 29.68
C LYS A 12 -4.09 2.76 30.90
N GLY A 13 -4.84 3.69 31.51
CA GLY A 13 -4.47 4.39 32.74
C GLY A 13 -3.77 5.76 32.59
N LYS A 14 -3.69 6.34 31.38
CA LYS A 14 -3.09 7.68 31.18
C LYS A 14 -4.15 8.77 30.99
N GLN A 15 -3.90 9.97 31.51
CA GLN A 15 -4.82 11.10 31.35
C GLN A 15 -4.89 11.51 29.87
N PRO A 16 -6.06 11.93 29.35
CA PRO A 16 -6.23 12.35 27.95
C PRO A 16 -5.20 13.39 27.48
N GLU A 17 -4.75 14.27 28.37
CA GLU A 17 -3.75 15.31 28.11
C GLU A 17 -2.37 14.73 27.74
N ASP A 18 -1.97 13.63 28.39
CA ASP A 18 -0.69 12.96 28.13
C ASP A 18 -0.66 12.32 26.73
N VAL A 19 -1.82 11.88 26.24
CA VAL A 19 -2.02 11.30 24.92
C VAL A 19 -1.81 12.33 23.84
N ILE A 20 -2.48 13.48 24.02
CA ILE A 20 -2.44 14.59 23.09
C ILE A 20 -1.00 15.11 23.02
N LEU A 21 -0.35 15.29 24.17
CA LEU A 21 1.04 15.72 24.23
C LEU A 21 2.00 14.72 23.58
N ALA A 22 1.82 13.42 23.80
CA ALA A 22 2.61 12.38 23.15
C ALA A 22 2.42 12.36 21.63
N GLY A 23 1.18 12.53 21.16
CA GLY A 23 0.85 12.65 19.74
C GLY A 23 1.53 13.86 19.09
N LEU A 24 1.44 15.03 19.73
CA LEU A 24 2.09 16.26 19.26
C LEU A 24 3.61 16.12 19.21
N LYS A 25 4.24 15.58 20.27
CA LYS A 25 5.69 15.32 20.29
C LYS A 25 6.11 14.39 19.16
N THR A 26 5.35 13.32 18.92
CA THR A 26 5.61 12.38 17.83
C THR A 26 5.49 13.05 16.45
N HIS A 27 4.48 13.89 16.27
CA HIS A 27 4.27 14.62 15.02
C HIS A 27 5.43 15.58 14.72
N PHE A 28 5.78 16.45 15.67
CA PHE A 28 6.86 17.43 15.47
C PHE A 28 8.24 16.78 15.34
N THR A 29 8.51 15.71 16.07
CA THR A 29 9.76 14.95 15.90
C THR A 29 9.83 14.27 14.53
N SER A 30 8.71 13.77 13.99
CA SER A 30 8.65 13.25 12.63
C SER A 30 8.92 14.35 11.59
N ILE A 31 8.31 15.53 11.74
CA ILE A 31 8.54 16.67 10.84
C ILE A 31 10.01 17.08 10.86
N LYS A 32 10.60 17.23 12.05
CA LYS A 32 12.01 17.59 12.20
C LYS A 32 12.92 16.57 11.52
N ARG A 33 12.67 15.27 11.70
CA ARG A 33 13.44 14.21 11.03
C ARG A 33 13.31 14.26 9.51
N GLU A 34 12.12 14.52 8.98
CA GLU A 34 11.93 14.67 7.52
C GLU A 34 12.69 15.88 6.98
N HIS A 35 12.63 17.02 7.69
CA HIS A 35 13.38 18.22 7.35
C HIS A 35 14.90 18.00 7.40
N ASP A 36 15.41 17.40 8.48
CA ASP A 36 16.84 17.11 8.63
C ASP A 36 17.33 16.11 7.56
N ALA A 37 16.50 15.13 7.19
CA ALA A 37 16.81 14.21 6.09
C ALA A 37 16.88 14.91 4.73
N GLU A 38 15.95 15.84 4.47
CA GLU A 38 15.95 16.65 3.25
C GLU A 38 17.15 17.59 3.18
N LEU A 39 17.56 18.19 4.30
CA LEU A 39 18.71 19.09 4.37
C LEU A 39 20.05 18.36 4.16
N ASN A 40 20.20 17.16 4.73
CA ASN A 40 21.45 16.41 4.69
C ASN A 40 21.70 15.74 3.33
N ASP A 41 20.65 15.21 2.68
CA ASP A 41 20.76 14.59 1.37
C ASP A 41 19.44 14.69 0.58
N PRO A 42 19.21 15.84 -0.11
CA PRO A 42 17.96 16.07 -0.84
C PRO A 42 17.69 15.04 -1.94
N GLY A 43 18.74 14.52 -2.57
CA GLY A 43 18.65 13.53 -3.65
C GLY A 43 18.14 12.20 -3.12
N LYS A 44 18.82 11.67 -2.10
CA LYS A 44 18.43 10.42 -1.45
C LYS A 44 17.07 10.50 -0.78
N TYR A 45 16.74 11.64 -0.14
CA TYR A 45 15.41 11.84 0.46
C TYR A 45 14.29 11.76 -0.58
N ARG A 46 14.46 12.36 -1.76
CA ARG A 46 13.50 12.27 -2.87
C ARG A 46 13.35 10.83 -3.36
N GLU A 47 14.47 10.12 -3.56
CA GLU A 47 14.43 8.71 -3.93
C GLU A 47 13.69 7.85 -2.89
N ASP A 48 13.94 8.06 -1.60
CA ASP A 48 13.32 7.30 -0.53
C ASP A 48 11.82 7.58 -0.42
N LYS A 49 11.39 8.84 -0.62
CA LYS A 49 9.96 9.19 -0.73
C LYS A 49 9.31 8.49 -1.93
N LEU A 50 9.97 8.42 -3.08
CA LEU A 50 9.47 7.70 -4.26
C LEU A 50 9.36 6.20 -4.00
N LYS A 51 10.41 5.56 -3.48
CA LYS A 51 10.43 4.14 -3.08
C LYS A 51 9.31 3.85 -2.07
N LYS A 52 9.08 4.73 -1.09
CA LYS A 52 7.99 4.60 -0.10
C LYS A 52 6.60 4.68 -0.76
N LYS A 53 6.38 5.66 -1.66
CA LYS A 53 5.12 5.77 -2.42
C LYS A 53 4.84 4.51 -3.23
N TYR A 54 5.87 3.96 -3.86
CA TYR A 54 5.79 2.74 -4.65
C TYR A 54 5.44 1.50 -3.80
N ARG A 55 6.16 1.26 -2.69
CA ARG A 55 5.82 0.20 -1.72
C ARG A 55 4.38 0.32 -1.22
N SER A 56 3.94 1.55 -0.90
CA SER A 56 2.57 1.81 -0.47
C SER A 56 1.54 1.49 -1.55
N ARG A 57 1.81 1.84 -2.81
CA ARG A 57 0.95 1.49 -3.95
C ARG A 57 0.84 -0.04 -4.12
N LYS A 58 1.97 -0.74 -4.13
CA LYS A 58 2.05 -2.21 -4.18
C LYS A 58 1.20 -2.87 -3.09
N GLN A 59 1.32 -2.40 -1.85
CA GLN A 59 0.51 -2.89 -0.74
C GLN A 59 -0.98 -2.63 -0.93
N ARG A 60 -1.37 -1.46 -1.46
CA ARG A 60 -2.78 -1.16 -1.76
C ARG A 60 -3.34 -2.09 -2.82
N LEU A 61 -2.57 -2.38 -3.88
CA LEU A 61 -2.96 -3.33 -4.93
C LEU A 61 -3.11 -4.75 -4.39
N TYR A 62 -2.13 -5.21 -3.59
CA TYR A 62 -2.20 -6.47 -2.87
C TYR A 62 -3.52 -6.57 -2.08
N ASN A 63 -3.76 -5.61 -1.19
CA ASN A 63 -4.95 -5.59 -0.33
C ASN A 63 -6.26 -5.46 -1.12
N ALA A 64 -6.25 -4.75 -2.26
CA ALA A 64 -7.42 -4.61 -3.11
C ALA A 64 -7.79 -5.95 -3.75
N ARG A 65 -6.81 -6.67 -4.27
CA ARG A 65 -7.00 -7.96 -4.94
C ARG A 65 -7.38 -9.09 -4.00
N THR A 66 -6.85 -9.09 -2.78
CA THR A 66 -7.25 -10.07 -1.74
C THR A 66 -8.76 -10.13 -1.55
N LYS A 67 -9.46 -9.01 -1.72
CA LYS A 67 -10.94 -8.93 -1.58
C LYS A 67 -11.70 -9.69 -2.68
N TYR A 68 -11.05 -10.03 -3.78
CA TYR A 68 -11.67 -10.64 -4.95
C TYR A 68 -11.28 -12.10 -5.14
N ILE A 69 -10.47 -12.66 -4.25
CA ILE A 69 -10.18 -14.10 -4.18
C ILE A 69 -11.47 -14.83 -3.79
N LYS A 70 -11.76 -15.96 -4.46
CA LYS A 70 -13.06 -16.64 -4.32
C LYS A 70 -12.99 -18.09 -3.87
N ASP A 71 -11.90 -18.78 -4.17
CA ASP A 71 -11.78 -20.22 -3.93
C ASP A 71 -10.44 -20.59 -3.29
N GLY A 72 -10.37 -21.80 -2.72
CA GLY A 72 -9.22 -22.25 -1.95
C GLY A 72 -7.93 -22.39 -2.77
N LEU A 73 -8.05 -22.64 -4.09
CA LEU A 73 -6.88 -22.74 -4.97
C LEU A 73 -6.29 -21.35 -5.26
N GLU A 74 -7.13 -20.34 -5.45
CA GLU A 74 -6.69 -18.94 -5.52
C GLU A 74 -6.07 -18.48 -4.20
N GLU A 75 -6.60 -18.91 -3.05
CA GLU A 75 -6.01 -18.61 -1.73
C GLU A 75 -4.63 -19.25 -1.57
N GLU A 76 -4.45 -20.51 -1.98
CA GLU A 76 -3.16 -21.22 -1.91
C GLU A 76 -2.09 -20.53 -2.76
N LEU A 77 -2.45 -20.19 -4.00
CA LEU A 77 -1.59 -19.42 -4.91
C LEU A 77 -1.25 -18.03 -4.36
N TRP A 78 -2.13 -17.45 -3.53
CA TRP A 78 -1.94 -16.12 -2.95
C TRP A 78 -1.18 -16.12 -1.62
N ALA A 79 -1.25 -17.20 -0.85
CA ALA A 79 -0.74 -17.28 0.52
C ALA A 79 0.77 -17.01 0.66
N GLY A 80 1.54 -17.29 -0.40
CA GLY A 80 3.00 -17.08 -0.44
C GLY A 80 3.46 -15.79 -1.13
N VAL A 81 2.56 -14.95 -1.62
CA VAL A 81 2.91 -13.87 -2.55
C VAL A 81 3.27 -12.57 -1.82
N ASN A 82 4.37 -11.92 -2.23
CA ASN A 82 4.78 -10.65 -1.67
C ASN A 82 4.09 -9.47 -2.41
N PRO A 83 3.74 -8.36 -1.74
CA PRO A 83 3.34 -7.10 -2.39
C PRO A 83 4.21 -6.67 -3.58
N ASN A 84 5.49 -7.04 -3.60
CA ASN A 84 6.40 -6.77 -4.71
C ASN A 84 6.02 -7.47 -6.02
N ASP A 85 5.36 -8.61 -5.94
CA ASP A 85 5.00 -9.46 -7.06
C ASP A 85 3.64 -9.07 -7.63
N MET A 86 3.02 -7.99 -7.16
CA MET A 86 1.62 -7.69 -7.48
C MET A 86 1.48 -6.74 -8.66
N THR A 87 2.49 -5.94 -8.96
CA THR A 87 2.38 -4.94 -10.02
C THR A 87 3.38 -5.24 -11.12
N ASP A 88 2.93 -5.01 -12.35
CA ASP A 88 3.82 -4.96 -13.51
C ASP A 88 4.39 -3.55 -13.67
N GLU A 89 4.10 -2.60 -12.79
CA GLU A 89 4.70 -1.27 -12.87
C GLU A 89 6.15 -1.31 -12.36
N GLU A 90 7.12 -1.13 -13.26
CA GLU A 90 8.51 -0.76 -12.93
C GLU A 90 8.71 0.75 -13.07
N ASP A 91 9.59 1.31 -12.23
CA ASP A 91 10.05 2.70 -12.38
C ASP A 91 10.83 2.82 -13.70
N GLY A 92 10.27 3.58 -14.63
CA GLY A 92 10.98 4.04 -15.82
C GLY A 92 11.81 5.29 -15.52
N ALA A 93 12.79 5.57 -16.38
CA ALA A 93 13.48 6.85 -16.36
C ALA A 93 12.47 8.02 -16.49
N ASN A 94 12.79 9.16 -15.89
CA ASN A 94 12.00 10.40 -15.99
C ASN A 94 10.54 10.28 -15.53
N ASN A 95 10.29 9.59 -14.40
CA ASN A 95 8.96 9.53 -13.79
C ASN A 95 7.90 8.86 -14.71
N SER A 96 8.34 8.04 -15.67
CA SER A 96 7.49 7.25 -16.55
C SER A 96 7.24 5.88 -15.95
N PHE A 97 6.03 5.35 -16.06
CA PHE A 97 5.73 3.99 -15.63
C PHE A 97 5.90 3.05 -16.81
N LYS A 98 6.71 2.01 -16.64
CA LYS A 98 6.78 0.92 -17.62
C LYS A 98 6.02 -0.28 -17.08
N ARG A 99 5.20 -0.90 -17.92
CA ARG A 99 4.58 -2.19 -17.60
C ARG A 99 5.56 -3.30 -17.98
N LYS A 100 6.08 -4.00 -16.99
CA LYS A 100 6.91 -5.18 -17.12
C LYS A 100 6.60 -6.13 -15.98
N THR A 101 6.12 -7.31 -16.34
CA THR A 101 5.89 -8.40 -15.41
C THR A 101 7.21 -8.77 -14.72
N PRO A 102 7.24 -8.90 -13.38
CA PRO A 102 8.43 -9.35 -12.65
C PRO A 102 8.92 -10.69 -13.22
N LYS A 103 10.22 -10.79 -13.47
CA LYS A 103 10.83 -11.95 -14.15
C LYS A 103 10.61 -13.26 -13.41
N ASP A 104 10.56 -13.20 -12.08
CA ASP A 104 10.47 -14.37 -11.22
C ASP A 104 9.02 -14.74 -10.87
N ARG A 105 8.03 -14.03 -11.45
CA ARG A 105 6.62 -14.30 -11.17
C ARG A 105 6.17 -15.57 -11.90
N PRO A 106 5.62 -16.58 -11.20
CA PRO A 106 5.00 -17.73 -11.84
C PRO A 106 3.89 -17.33 -12.81
N LEU A 107 3.73 -18.09 -13.90
CA LEU A 107 2.69 -17.86 -14.90
C LEU A 107 1.29 -17.92 -14.27
N GLU A 108 1.06 -18.91 -13.41
CA GLU A 108 -0.20 -19.11 -12.67
C GLU A 108 -0.58 -17.88 -11.84
N LEU A 109 0.41 -17.25 -11.20
CA LEU A 109 0.20 -16.03 -10.43
C LEU A 109 -0.11 -14.83 -11.34
N THR A 110 0.49 -14.77 -12.53
CA THR A 110 0.20 -13.74 -13.54
C THR A 110 -1.25 -13.85 -14.01
N GLU A 111 -1.71 -15.05 -14.33
CA GLU A 111 -3.08 -15.33 -14.73
C GLU A 111 -4.08 -15.00 -13.62
N LEU A 112 -3.75 -15.37 -12.38
CA LEU A 112 -4.54 -15.03 -11.21
C LEU A 112 -4.67 -13.51 -11.04
N ILE A 113 -3.58 -12.76 -11.14
CA ILE A 113 -3.58 -11.30 -11.04
C ILE A 113 -4.51 -10.67 -12.09
N GLN A 114 -4.42 -11.11 -13.35
CA GLN A 114 -5.30 -10.63 -14.43
C GLN A 114 -6.78 -10.94 -14.14
N LYS A 115 -7.07 -12.14 -13.63
CA LYS A 115 -8.42 -12.55 -13.24
C LYS A 115 -8.97 -11.66 -12.11
N LEU A 116 -8.14 -11.33 -11.12
CA LEU A 116 -8.51 -10.46 -9.99
C LEU A 116 -8.70 -9.00 -10.43
N ASP A 117 -7.85 -8.48 -11.31
CA ASP A 117 -7.99 -7.14 -11.88
C ASP A 117 -9.30 -7.00 -12.66
N ARG A 118 -9.63 -7.99 -13.50
CA ARG A 118 -10.92 -8.02 -14.21
C ARG A 118 -12.11 -8.02 -13.25
N ARG A 119 -12.07 -8.83 -12.19
CA ARG A 119 -13.13 -8.85 -11.15
C ARG A 119 -13.26 -7.50 -10.44
N HIS A 120 -12.14 -6.83 -10.18
CA HIS A 120 -12.13 -5.51 -9.58
C HIS A 120 -12.80 -4.47 -10.51
N GLU A 121 -12.41 -4.43 -11.79
CA GLU A 121 -13.00 -3.55 -12.79
C GLU A 121 -14.50 -3.79 -12.97
N GLU A 122 -14.94 -5.05 -13.06
CA GLU A 122 -16.36 -5.42 -13.12
C GLU A 122 -17.13 -4.92 -11.89
N SER A 123 -16.52 -5.01 -10.70
CA SER A 123 -17.12 -4.53 -9.46
C SER A 123 -17.23 -3.01 -9.43
N MET A 124 -16.28 -2.28 -10.01
CA MET A 124 -16.30 -0.82 -10.10
C MET A 124 -17.33 -0.35 -11.14
N ALA A 125 -17.36 -0.98 -12.31
CA ALA A 125 -18.34 -0.69 -13.36
C ALA A 125 -19.80 -0.91 -12.90
N LYS A 126 -20.04 -1.85 -11.98
CA LYS A 126 -21.38 -2.04 -11.37
C LYS A 126 -21.76 -0.93 -10.39
N ARG A 127 -20.78 -0.27 -9.76
CA ARG A 127 -21.02 0.85 -8.82
C ARG A 127 -21.34 2.15 -9.56
N ASP A 128 -20.78 2.32 -10.75
CA ASP A 128 -20.94 3.56 -11.54
C ASP A 128 -22.20 3.58 -12.40
N LYS A 129 -23.00 2.50 -12.41
CA LYS A 129 -24.32 2.51 -13.04
C LYS A 129 -25.28 3.31 -12.13
N PRO A 130 -25.79 4.48 -12.55
CA PRO A 130 -26.83 5.15 -11.80
C PRO A 130 -28.02 4.20 -11.71
N ALA A 131 -28.59 4.07 -10.51
CA ALA A 131 -29.83 3.34 -10.32
C ALA A 131 -30.89 3.98 -11.24
N LEU A 132 -31.26 3.29 -12.30
CA LEU A 132 -32.40 3.64 -13.12
C LEU A 132 -33.63 3.55 -12.20
N LYS A 133 -34.15 4.72 -11.83
CA LYS A 133 -35.43 4.86 -11.13
C LYS A 133 -36.56 4.70 -12.12
#